data_AF-A0A947ZCY6-F1
#
_entry.id   AF-A0A947ZCY6-F1
#
_cell.length_a   1.000
_cell.length_b   1.000
_cell.length_c   1.000
_cell.angle_alpha   90.00
_cell.angle_beta   90.00
_cell.angle_gamma   90.00
#
_symmetry.space_group_name_H-M   'P 1'
#
loop_
_entity.id
_entity.type
_entity.pdbx_description
1 polymer ?
#
loop_
_entity_poly.entity_id
_entity_poly.type
_entity_poly.pdbx_seq_one_letter_code
_entity_poly.pdbx_strand_id
1 'polypeptide(L)'
;MKQFLSITFSLVIMIITLQSARAEILTLQNDGWNSGDTAYVIPGFAPGDAAAVTLGPVDQISHLTKIHFIFGGSTTTQILTVVVYGDTGDATPGAQLYSADYELTGADNAIQEIDLVSENISIPAGTSIRVSLVFQHTGAPSVAGDDDGDHKGDRNWIFSYDTGTWAQADSLGVTRDWIIRAMVDTYCEPAVEFTCGDDSCILSTQVCDGTGDCPGGDDETDCSCDGATEFTCGDDSCISRALLCDGTSDCTDGSDEVDCSCDGATEFTCGDDSCISRALICDGTSDCTDGSDETACPCDGATEFTCGDDSCVVADLTCDGTSDCSDGSDEWPLNTACTDPGTDPGTDKEESQCGCNFSGGSDSALLPLLLMGMLGVLFTRRRLTRHPGDNH
;
A
#
# COMPACT_ATOMS: atom_id res chain seq x y z
N MET A 1 -42.58 18.87 -69.90
CA MET A 1 -42.71 18.77 -68.42
C MET A 1 -41.53 17.97 -67.89
N LYS A 2 -40.64 18.61 -67.15
CA LYS A 2 -39.86 18.07 -66.01
C LYS A 2 -38.85 19.16 -65.62
N GLN A 3 -39.18 19.86 -64.55
CA GLN A 3 -38.33 20.81 -63.86
C GLN A 3 -37.14 20.03 -63.27
N PHE A 4 -35.91 20.48 -63.51
CA PHE A 4 -34.76 20.07 -62.72
C PHE A 4 -34.66 21.05 -61.54
N LEU A 5 -35.10 20.58 -60.38
CA LEU A 5 -35.00 21.28 -59.10
C LEU A 5 -33.58 21.07 -58.55
N SER A 6 -32.92 22.20 -58.23
CA SER A 6 -31.60 22.28 -57.62
C SER A 6 -31.58 21.62 -56.23
N ILE A 7 -30.72 20.63 -56.02
CA ILE A 7 -30.41 20.09 -54.69
C ILE A 7 -29.09 20.71 -54.24
N THR A 8 -29.19 21.73 -53.40
CA THR A 8 -28.05 22.28 -52.64
C THR A 8 -27.72 21.32 -51.50
N PHE A 9 -26.54 20.70 -51.54
CA PHE A 9 -25.96 19.96 -50.42
C PHE A 9 -25.50 20.97 -49.36
N SER A 10 -26.26 21.12 -48.28
CA SER A 10 -25.78 21.80 -47.07
C SER A 10 -24.86 20.83 -46.33
N LEU A 11 -23.55 21.11 -46.40
CA LEU A 11 -22.54 20.49 -45.56
C LEU A 11 -22.73 21.00 -44.12
N VAL A 12 -23.45 20.23 -43.29
CA VAL A 12 -23.50 20.46 -41.85
C VAL A 12 -22.17 19.99 -41.29
N ILE A 13 -21.26 20.92 -41.05
CA ILE A 13 -20.04 20.67 -40.27
C ILE A 13 -20.51 20.50 -38.83
N MET A 14 -20.65 19.24 -38.40
CA MET A 14 -20.82 18.89 -37.00
C MET A 14 -19.50 19.24 -36.30
N ILE A 15 -19.47 20.41 -35.66
CA ILE A 15 -18.43 20.76 -34.71
C ILE A 15 -18.65 19.81 -33.53
N ILE A 16 -17.94 18.68 -33.53
CA ILE A 16 -17.76 17.89 -32.31
C ILE A 16 -16.93 18.81 -31.42
N THR A 17 -17.59 19.53 -30.51
CA THR A 17 -16.91 20.07 -29.35
C THR A 17 -16.43 18.85 -28.58
N LEU A 18 -15.13 18.58 -28.62
CA LEU A 18 -14.53 17.83 -27.53
C LEU A 18 -14.78 18.68 -26.28
N GLN A 19 -15.85 18.38 -25.56
CA GLN A 19 -15.92 18.75 -24.16
C GLN A 19 -14.76 17.99 -23.51
N SER A 20 -13.65 18.70 -23.28
CA SER A 20 -12.71 18.26 -22.25
C SER A 20 -13.56 18.14 -20.98
N ALA A 21 -13.65 16.93 -20.41
CA ALA A 21 -14.12 16.74 -19.05
C ALA A 21 -13.41 17.79 -18.20
N ARG A 22 -14.19 18.73 -17.66
CA ARG A 22 -13.63 19.87 -16.97
C ARG A 22 -13.61 19.47 -15.51
N ALA A 23 -12.48 18.90 -15.09
CA ALA A 23 -12.11 18.77 -13.67
C ALA A 23 -12.51 20.06 -12.94
N GLU A 24 -13.50 19.96 -12.04
CA GLU A 24 -13.97 21.09 -11.24
C GLU A 24 -13.24 21.02 -9.90
N ILE A 25 -12.30 21.95 -9.70
CA ILE A 25 -11.63 22.07 -8.40
C ILE A 25 -12.63 22.70 -7.42
N LEU A 26 -13.09 21.91 -6.47
CA LEU A 26 -13.94 22.34 -5.38
C LEU A 26 -13.07 22.82 -4.21
N THR A 27 -13.38 24.00 -3.66
CA THR A 27 -12.75 24.48 -2.43
C THR A 27 -13.65 24.18 -1.24
N LEU A 28 -13.17 23.30 -0.36
CA LEU A 28 -13.77 23.05 0.95
C LEU A 28 -13.16 24.04 1.95
N GLN A 29 -13.99 24.87 2.56
CA GLN A 29 -13.56 25.87 3.53
C GLN A 29 -14.56 25.99 4.68
N ASN A 30 -14.06 26.37 5.86
CA ASN A 30 -14.88 26.68 7.04
C ASN A 30 -14.92 28.18 7.36
N ASP A 31 -14.38 29.00 6.46
CA ASP A 31 -14.14 30.43 6.67
C ASP A 31 -14.72 31.26 5.51
N GLY A 32 -14.93 32.55 5.71
CA GLY A 32 -15.38 33.50 4.69
C GLY A 32 -14.33 34.53 4.27
N TRP A 33 -13.08 34.33 4.70
CA TRP A 33 -11.96 35.22 4.43
C TRP A 33 -11.70 35.38 2.92
N ASN A 34 -11.48 36.60 2.45
CA ASN A 34 -11.01 36.85 1.09
C ASN A 34 -9.59 37.38 1.09
N SER A 35 -8.90 37.19 -0.03
CA SER A 35 -7.54 37.71 -0.22
C SER A 35 -7.47 39.22 0.05
N GLY A 36 -6.80 39.60 1.13
CA GLY A 36 -6.62 40.99 1.56
C GLY A 36 -7.47 41.40 2.76
N ASP A 37 -8.39 40.55 3.22
CA ASP A 37 -9.11 40.74 4.46
C ASP A 37 -8.18 40.55 5.68
N THR A 38 -8.60 41.05 6.84
CA THR A 38 -7.80 40.95 8.06
C THR A 38 -7.88 39.53 8.62
N ALA A 39 -6.75 38.83 8.66
CA ALA A 39 -6.61 37.55 9.35
C ALA A 39 -6.06 37.77 10.77
N TYR A 40 -6.56 37.01 11.75
CA TYR A 40 -6.12 37.09 13.14
C TYR A 40 -5.33 35.84 13.51
N VAL A 41 -4.04 36.01 13.75
CA VAL A 41 -3.16 34.92 14.16
C VAL A 41 -3.49 34.52 15.59
N ILE A 42 -3.70 33.21 15.79
CA ILE A 42 -4.12 32.65 17.07
C ILE A 42 -2.88 32.03 17.73
N PRO A 43 -2.35 32.64 18.81
CA PRO A 43 -1.17 32.13 19.50
C PRO A 43 -1.56 31.05 20.52
N GLY A 44 -0.56 30.44 21.15
CA GLY A 44 -0.76 29.61 22.35
C GLY A 44 -0.51 28.12 22.15
N PHE A 45 -0.24 27.68 20.91
CA PHE A 45 0.17 26.31 20.63
C PHE A 45 1.60 26.04 21.12
N ALA A 46 1.77 24.91 21.79
CA ALA A 46 3.06 24.33 22.14
C ALA A 46 3.46 23.26 21.10
N PRO A 47 4.73 22.81 21.10
CA PRO A 47 5.16 21.74 20.21
C PRO A 47 4.34 20.47 20.45
N GLY A 48 3.77 19.92 19.38
CA GLY A 48 2.87 18.77 19.38
C GLY A 48 1.38 19.12 19.46
N ASP A 49 1.01 20.34 19.86
CA ASP A 49 -0.39 20.78 19.78
C ASP A 49 -0.79 20.99 18.31
N ALA A 50 -2.08 20.93 18.02
CA ALA A 50 -2.58 21.13 16.68
C ALA A 50 -3.85 21.98 16.62
N ALA A 51 -3.97 22.77 15.57
CA ALA A 51 -5.23 23.35 15.13
C ALA A 51 -5.76 22.51 13.97
N ALA A 52 -7.05 22.22 13.94
CA ALA A 52 -7.63 21.45 12.85
C ALA A 52 -9.04 21.87 12.49
N VAL A 53 -9.45 21.58 11.26
CA VAL A 53 -10.78 21.88 10.75
C VAL A 53 -11.39 20.66 10.07
N THR A 54 -12.68 20.40 10.31
CA THR A 54 -13.46 19.43 9.56
C THR A 54 -14.00 20.08 8.28
N LEU A 55 -13.69 19.50 7.11
CA LEU A 55 -14.05 19.99 5.78
C LEU A 55 -14.83 18.93 5.01
N GLY A 56 -15.92 19.33 4.36
CA GLY A 56 -16.86 18.44 3.67
C GLY A 56 -18.26 18.41 4.31
N PRO A 57 -19.06 17.37 4.05
CA PRO A 57 -18.72 16.21 3.22
C PRO A 57 -18.57 16.54 1.73
N VAL A 58 -17.91 15.66 0.97
CA VAL A 58 -17.90 15.70 -0.49
C VAL A 58 -19.07 14.87 -1.04
N ASP A 59 -19.66 15.30 -2.16
CA ASP A 59 -20.85 14.64 -2.72
C ASP A 59 -20.51 13.41 -3.59
N GLN A 60 -19.24 13.25 -3.98
CA GLN A 60 -18.72 12.18 -4.82
C GLN A 60 -17.27 11.85 -4.45
N ILE A 61 -16.72 10.77 -5.01
CA ILE A 61 -15.29 10.48 -4.86
C ILE A 61 -14.49 11.67 -5.40
N SER A 62 -13.56 12.17 -4.59
CA SER A 62 -12.75 13.35 -4.91
C SER A 62 -11.32 13.16 -4.43
N HIS A 63 -10.35 13.73 -5.13
CA HIS A 63 -8.93 13.66 -4.77
C HIS A 63 -8.46 14.96 -4.14
N LEU A 64 -7.83 14.89 -2.97
CA LEU A 64 -7.24 16.07 -2.33
C LEU A 64 -6.00 16.52 -3.13
N THR A 65 -6.07 17.70 -3.73
CA THR A 65 -4.99 18.25 -4.55
C THR A 65 -4.16 19.29 -3.82
N LYS A 66 -4.77 20.11 -2.96
CA LYS A 66 -4.06 21.16 -2.22
C LYS A 66 -4.64 21.40 -0.85
N ILE A 67 -3.80 21.91 0.04
CA ILE A 67 -4.21 22.51 1.30
C ILE A 67 -3.75 23.96 1.33
N HIS A 68 -4.67 24.86 1.64
CA HIS A 68 -4.43 26.30 1.78
C HIS A 68 -4.66 26.72 3.23
N PHE A 69 -3.76 27.51 3.80
CA PHE A 69 -3.98 28.10 5.12
C PHE A 69 -3.16 29.38 5.33
N ILE A 70 -3.53 30.19 6.31
CA ILE A 70 -2.70 31.33 6.72
C ILE A 70 -1.88 30.96 7.96
N PHE A 71 -0.57 31.12 7.83
CA PHE A 71 0.41 30.89 8.88
C PHE A 71 1.22 32.16 9.07
N GLY A 72 0.95 32.89 10.16
CA GLY A 72 1.40 34.28 10.32
C GLY A 72 1.73 34.66 11.76
N GLY A 73 1.94 35.95 12.00
CA GLY A 73 2.31 36.57 13.28
C GLY A 73 3.80 36.78 13.44
N SER A 74 4.59 36.32 12.46
CA SER A 74 6.05 36.43 12.38
C SER A 74 6.49 36.09 10.96
N THR A 75 7.67 36.56 10.57
CA THR A 75 8.33 36.21 9.29
C THR A 75 9.43 35.17 9.46
N THR A 76 9.50 34.51 10.62
CA THR A 76 10.46 33.43 10.87
C THR A 76 10.01 32.14 10.19
N THR A 77 10.97 31.36 9.70
CA THR A 77 10.73 30.00 9.21
C THR A 77 10.59 29.02 10.37
N GLN A 78 9.59 28.16 10.34
CA GLN A 78 9.35 27.10 11.32
C GLN A 78 8.89 25.81 10.63
N ILE A 79 8.98 24.70 11.37
CA ILE A 79 8.45 23.41 10.92
C ILE A 79 7.00 23.27 11.38
N LEU A 80 6.15 22.84 10.45
CA LEU A 80 4.75 22.51 10.69
C LEU A 80 4.46 21.13 10.09
N THR A 81 3.87 20.22 10.85
CA THR A 81 3.40 18.95 10.30
C THR A 81 1.95 19.12 9.86
N VAL A 82 1.66 18.82 8.60
CA VAL A 82 0.28 18.78 8.10
C VAL A 82 -0.18 17.34 8.10
N VAL A 83 -1.32 17.08 8.75
CA VAL A 83 -1.93 15.75 8.85
C VAL A 83 -3.35 15.81 8.33
N VAL A 84 -3.74 14.86 7.50
CA VAL A 84 -5.11 14.71 6.99
C VAL A 84 -5.70 13.42 7.51
N TYR A 85 -6.91 13.48 8.03
CA TYR A 85 -7.67 12.32 8.48
C TYR A 85 -9.00 12.25 7.73
N GLY A 86 -9.56 11.04 7.60
CA GLY A 86 -11.01 10.91 7.40
C GLY A 86 -11.75 11.41 8.66
N ASP A 87 -12.92 12.01 8.49
CA ASP A 87 -13.65 12.62 9.60
C ASP A 87 -15.16 12.44 9.50
N THR A 88 -15.79 12.22 10.66
CA THR A 88 -17.24 12.15 10.85
C THR A 88 -17.78 13.37 11.59
N GLY A 89 -16.91 14.31 12.00
CA GLY A 89 -17.27 15.49 12.80
C GLY A 89 -17.31 15.23 14.31
N ASP A 90 -16.76 14.09 14.76
CA ASP A 90 -16.68 13.72 16.17
C ASP A 90 -15.38 14.19 16.83
N ALA A 91 -15.27 14.07 18.16
CA ALA A 91 -14.07 14.49 18.87
C ALA A 91 -12.78 13.79 18.36
N THR A 92 -12.88 12.51 17.99
CA THR A 92 -11.73 11.73 17.52
C THR A 92 -11.78 11.63 16.00
N PRO A 93 -10.74 12.08 15.27
CA PRO A 93 -10.68 11.89 13.83
C PRO A 93 -10.56 10.39 13.49
N GLY A 94 -10.93 10.04 12.25
CA GLY A 94 -10.84 8.69 11.71
C GLY A 94 -9.42 8.31 11.29
N ALA A 95 -9.32 7.46 10.26
CA ALA A 95 -8.04 6.99 9.74
C ALA A 95 -7.19 8.16 9.21
N GLN A 96 -5.88 8.11 9.48
CA GLN A 96 -4.93 9.06 8.90
C GLN A 96 -4.74 8.74 7.41
N LEU A 97 -5.01 9.72 6.56
CA LEU A 97 -4.86 9.63 5.10
C LEU A 97 -3.50 10.15 4.64
N TYR A 98 -2.95 11.17 5.32
CA TYR A 98 -1.69 11.81 4.95
C TYR A 98 -0.99 12.45 6.15
N SER A 99 0.35 12.50 6.13
CA SER A 99 1.15 13.25 7.10
C SER A 99 2.54 13.59 6.57
N ALA A 100 2.93 14.86 6.64
CA ALA A 100 4.28 15.30 6.30
C ALA A 100 4.69 16.60 7.01
N ASP A 101 6.01 16.79 7.16
CA ASP A 101 6.61 18.00 7.72
C ASP A 101 6.94 19.01 6.63
N TYR A 102 6.66 20.29 6.89
CA TYR A 102 6.95 21.41 5.99
C TYR A 102 7.69 22.52 6.72
N GLU A 103 8.77 23.02 6.11
CA GLU A 103 9.46 24.23 6.55
C GLU A 103 8.81 25.46 5.90
N LEU A 104 8.04 26.21 6.68
CA LEU A 104 7.24 27.33 6.19
C LEU A 104 7.66 28.65 6.83
N THR A 105 7.69 29.70 6.02
CA THR A 105 7.97 31.06 6.49
C THR A 105 6.66 31.81 6.69
N GLY A 106 6.45 32.34 7.89
CA GLY A 106 5.20 33.00 8.23
C GLY A 106 4.92 34.28 7.43
N ALA A 107 3.64 34.52 7.13
CA ALA A 107 3.14 35.69 6.43
C ALA A 107 1.69 36.00 6.86
N ASP A 108 1.42 37.26 7.21
CA ASP A 108 0.14 37.67 7.82
C ASP A 108 -1.00 37.85 6.80
N ASN A 109 -0.66 37.98 5.52
CA ASN A 109 -1.57 38.33 4.44
C ASN A 109 -1.38 37.48 3.18
N ALA A 110 -0.72 36.32 3.32
CA ALA A 110 -0.50 35.37 2.25
C ALA A 110 -0.93 33.98 2.68
N ILE A 111 -1.68 33.32 1.79
CA ILE A 111 -2.00 31.90 1.92
C ILE A 111 -0.73 31.09 1.65
N GLN A 112 -0.44 30.15 2.54
CA GLN A 112 0.48 29.04 2.29
C GLN A 112 -0.26 28.00 1.45
N GLU A 113 0.38 27.52 0.39
CA GLU A 113 -0.13 26.46 -0.47
C GLU A 113 0.74 25.22 -0.31
N ILE A 114 0.12 24.10 0.03
CA ILE A 114 0.71 22.77 0.00
C ILE A 114 0.11 22.02 -1.19
N ASP A 115 0.96 21.61 -2.13
CA ASP A 115 0.58 20.79 -3.29
C ASP A 115 0.64 19.31 -2.90
N LEU A 116 -0.45 18.59 -3.13
CA LEU A 116 -0.66 17.19 -2.79
C LEU A 116 -1.11 16.34 -3.99
N VAL A 117 -1.06 16.88 -5.21
CA VAL A 117 -1.54 16.17 -6.42
C VAL A 117 -0.84 14.82 -6.59
N SER A 118 0.46 14.72 -6.25
CA SER A 118 1.23 13.48 -6.36
C SER A 118 0.91 12.43 -5.30
N GLU A 119 0.24 12.82 -4.21
CA GLU A 119 -0.01 11.93 -3.08
C GLU A 119 -1.22 11.03 -3.31
N ASN A 120 -2.03 11.34 -4.33
CA ASN A 120 -3.22 10.59 -4.73
C ASN A 120 -4.15 10.23 -3.56
N ILE A 121 -4.52 11.23 -2.76
CA ILE A 121 -5.35 11.03 -1.57
C ILE A 121 -6.84 11.09 -1.97
N SER A 122 -7.47 9.93 -2.11
CA SER A 122 -8.90 9.82 -2.41
C SER A 122 -9.77 10.02 -1.17
N ILE A 123 -10.88 10.74 -1.35
CA ILE A 123 -11.90 11.03 -0.34
C ILE A 123 -13.22 10.42 -0.84
N PRO A 124 -13.78 9.42 -0.13
CA PRO A 124 -15.02 8.78 -0.54
C PRO A 124 -16.23 9.73 -0.53
N ALA A 125 -17.21 9.46 -1.39
CA ALA A 125 -18.47 10.17 -1.42
C ALA A 125 -19.19 10.14 -0.04
N GLY A 126 -19.81 11.26 0.34
CA GLY A 126 -20.51 11.42 1.60
C GLY A 126 -19.61 11.55 2.84
N THR A 127 -18.28 11.56 2.68
CA THR A 127 -17.33 11.66 3.80
C THR A 127 -16.72 13.06 3.92
N SER A 128 -16.28 13.41 5.13
CA SER A 128 -15.53 14.63 5.41
C SER A 128 -14.07 14.29 5.72
N ILE A 129 -13.20 15.29 5.70
CA ILE A 129 -11.81 15.18 6.13
C ILE A 129 -11.51 16.14 7.28
N ARG A 130 -10.52 15.81 8.10
CA ARG A 130 -9.92 16.73 9.08
C ARG A 130 -8.54 17.12 8.63
N VAL A 131 -8.34 18.41 8.36
CA VAL A 131 -7.01 18.97 8.08
C VAL A 131 -6.45 19.52 9.38
N SER A 132 -5.30 19.01 9.81
CA SER A 132 -4.63 19.36 11.05
C SER A 132 -3.25 19.94 10.80
N LEU A 133 -2.97 21.06 11.47
CA LEU A 133 -1.69 21.74 11.50
C LEU A 133 -1.05 21.51 12.87
N VAL A 134 -0.08 20.61 12.96
CA VAL A 134 0.64 20.28 14.20
C VAL A 134 1.89 21.14 14.28
N PHE A 135 2.01 21.90 15.36
CA PHE A 135 3.10 22.85 15.56
C PHE A 135 4.34 22.14 16.12
N GLN A 136 5.53 22.40 15.56
CA GLN A 136 6.80 21.87 16.09
C GLN A 136 7.59 22.93 16.88
N HIS A 137 6.97 24.08 17.14
CA HIS A 137 7.57 25.23 17.80
C HIS A 137 6.57 25.90 18.75
N THR A 138 7.02 26.94 19.44
CA THR A 138 6.18 27.75 20.33
C THR A 138 6.10 29.18 19.82
N GLY A 139 4.92 29.78 19.92
CA GLY A 139 4.69 31.17 19.50
C GLY A 139 4.52 31.30 17.99
N ALA A 140 4.76 32.50 17.47
CA ALA A 140 4.56 32.78 16.06
C ALA A 140 5.72 32.25 15.18
N PRO A 141 5.47 31.95 13.89
CA PRO A 141 4.18 31.97 13.21
C PRO A 141 3.18 30.92 13.71
N SER A 142 1.89 31.21 13.62
CA SER A 142 0.80 30.32 14.03
C SER A 142 -0.35 30.39 13.02
N VAL A 143 -1.32 29.48 13.14
CA VAL A 143 -2.54 29.48 12.33
C VAL A 143 -3.32 30.78 12.53
N ALA A 144 -3.97 31.27 11.48
CA ALA A 144 -4.90 32.39 11.57
C ALA A 144 -6.36 31.93 11.50
N GLY A 145 -7.23 32.74 12.10
CA GLY A 145 -8.66 32.65 11.91
C GLY A 145 -9.25 33.98 11.44
N ASP A 146 -10.41 33.93 10.82
CA ASP A 146 -11.20 35.11 10.47
C ASP A 146 -12.30 35.35 11.51
N ASP A 147 -13.01 36.47 11.35
CA ASP A 147 -14.01 36.97 12.29
C ASP A 147 -15.09 37.70 11.48
N ASP A 148 -15.62 37.01 10.47
CA ASP A 148 -16.64 37.53 9.54
C ASP A 148 -18.09 37.33 10.05
N GLY A 149 -18.23 36.58 11.15
CA GLY A 149 -19.49 36.33 11.84
C GLY A 149 -20.23 35.07 11.40
N ASP A 150 -19.72 34.26 10.47
CA ASP A 150 -20.28 32.94 10.12
C ASP A 150 -19.62 31.79 10.89
N HIS A 151 -19.54 31.96 12.21
CA HIS A 151 -18.83 31.05 13.10
C HIS A 151 -19.36 29.61 13.07
N LYS A 152 -18.56 28.68 12.53
CA LYS A 152 -18.81 27.22 12.50
C LYS A 152 -17.93 26.52 13.53
N GLY A 153 -18.06 26.94 14.79
CA GLY A 153 -17.27 26.44 15.91
C GLY A 153 -17.36 24.94 16.17
N ASP A 154 -18.38 24.27 15.64
CA ASP A 154 -18.53 22.81 15.69
C ASP A 154 -17.53 22.06 14.80
N ARG A 155 -16.88 22.75 13.86
CA ARG A 155 -15.87 22.18 12.94
C ARG A 155 -14.44 22.55 13.27
N ASN A 156 -14.24 23.47 14.22
CA ASN A 156 -12.92 23.95 14.62
C ASN A 156 -12.42 23.14 15.82
N TRP A 157 -11.27 22.50 15.67
CA TRP A 157 -10.69 21.59 16.65
C TRP A 157 -9.32 22.05 17.11
N ILE A 158 -9.01 21.72 18.36
CA ILE A 158 -7.68 21.86 18.95
C ILE A 158 -7.28 20.51 19.54
N PHE A 159 -6.10 20.02 19.18
CA PHE A 159 -5.45 18.90 19.84
C PHE A 159 -4.43 19.43 20.84
N SER A 160 -4.47 18.90 22.06
CA SER A 160 -3.43 19.16 23.06
C SER A 160 -2.54 17.93 23.21
N TYR A 161 -1.23 18.12 23.03
CA TYR A 161 -0.25 17.06 23.18
C TYR A 161 -0.12 16.58 24.63
N ASP A 162 -0.19 17.52 25.58
CA ASP A 162 -0.06 17.22 27.01
C ASP A 162 -1.18 16.31 27.53
N THR A 163 -2.40 16.50 27.04
CA THR A 163 -3.55 15.67 27.43
C THR A 163 -3.82 14.52 26.46
N GLY A 164 -3.31 14.60 25.24
CA GLY A 164 -3.58 13.63 24.17
C GLY A 164 -5.03 13.63 23.71
N THR A 165 -5.72 14.78 23.80
CA THR A 165 -7.16 14.88 23.53
C THR A 165 -7.49 16.01 22.56
N TRP A 166 -8.49 15.75 21.73
CA TRP A 166 -9.15 16.75 20.91
C TRP A 166 -10.27 17.46 21.68
N ALA A 167 -10.42 18.75 21.45
CA ALA A 167 -11.54 19.56 21.93
C ALA A 167 -11.98 20.54 20.84
N GLN A 168 -13.26 20.92 20.86
CA GLN A 168 -13.74 22.01 20.02
C GLN A 168 -13.09 23.33 20.46
N ALA A 169 -12.63 24.14 19.50
CA ALA A 169 -11.96 25.40 19.74
C ALA A 169 -12.81 26.36 20.61
N ASP A 170 -14.12 26.39 20.37
CA ASP A 170 -15.10 27.18 21.13
C ASP A 170 -15.14 26.86 22.61
N SER A 171 -15.04 25.57 22.94
CA SER A 171 -15.05 25.13 24.34
C SER A 171 -13.84 25.63 25.13
N LEU A 172 -12.78 26.02 24.41
CA LEU A 172 -11.55 26.61 24.94
C LEU A 172 -11.53 28.14 24.79
N GLY A 173 -12.61 28.76 24.31
CA GLY A 173 -12.74 30.21 24.14
C GLY A 173 -12.13 30.76 22.85
N VAL A 174 -11.79 29.89 21.89
CA VAL A 174 -11.32 30.28 20.56
C VAL A 174 -12.51 30.25 19.61
N THR A 175 -13.12 31.42 19.37
CA THR A 175 -14.39 31.58 18.65
C THR A 175 -14.21 32.14 17.24
N ARG A 176 -13.11 31.80 16.56
CA ARG A 176 -12.82 32.22 15.18
C ARG A 176 -12.77 30.99 14.28
N ASP A 177 -13.15 31.14 13.03
CA ASP A 177 -13.01 30.04 12.06
C ASP A 177 -11.57 29.95 11.57
N TRP A 178 -11.04 28.73 11.57
CA TRP A 178 -9.70 28.51 11.05
C TRP A 178 -9.67 28.81 9.56
N ILE A 179 -8.73 29.65 9.12
CA ILE A 179 -8.46 29.85 7.70
C ILE A 179 -7.59 28.69 7.23
N ILE A 180 -8.23 27.53 7.08
CA ILE A 180 -7.66 26.27 6.57
C ILE A 180 -8.67 25.71 5.57
N ARG A 181 -8.20 25.43 4.36
CA ARG A 181 -9.02 25.00 3.23
C ARG A 181 -8.38 23.81 2.53
N ALA A 182 -9.22 23.00 1.89
CA ALA A 182 -8.81 21.90 1.07
C ALA A 182 -9.35 22.10 -0.34
N MET A 183 -8.51 21.89 -1.35
CA MET A 183 -8.91 21.86 -2.75
C MET A 183 -9.02 20.40 -3.15
N VAL A 184 -10.20 20.01 -3.59
CA VAL A 184 -10.46 18.65 -4.06
C VAL A 184 -10.78 18.70 -5.54
N ASP A 185 -10.20 17.78 -6.29
CA ASP A 185 -10.53 17.56 -7.71
C ASP A 185 -11.51 16.40 -7.80
N THR A 186 -12.55 16.58 -8.60
CA THR A 186 -13.56 15.55 -8.89
C THR A 186 -13.23 14.78 -10.17
N TYR A 187 -12.02 14.93 -10.70
CA TYR A 187 -11.53 14.13 -11.80
C TYR A 187 -11.50 12.64 -11.42
N CYS A 188 -12.21 11.81 -12.19
CA CYS A 188 -12.17 10.36 -11.99
C CYS A 188 -10.83 9.79 -12.46
N GLU A 189 -10.14 9.06 -11.60
CA GLU A 189 -8.87 8.42 -11.97
C GLU A 189 -9.11 7.16 -12.83
N PRO A 190 -8.84 7.16 -14.15
CA PRO A 190 -9.27 6.07 -15.03
C PRO A 190 -8.60 4.72 -14.77
N ALA A 191 -7.56 4.69 -13.92
CA ALA A 191 -6.87 3.48 -13.54
C ALA A 191 -7.63 2.67 -12.47
N VAL A 192 -8.46 3.32 -11.67
CA VAL A 192 -9.13 2.71 -10.49
C VAL A 192 -10.59 3.16 -10.31
N GLU A 193 -11.05 4.12 -11.10
CA GLU A 193 -12.39 4.68 -11.04
C GLU A 193 -13.08 4.66 -12.41
N PHE A 194 -14.41 4.64 -12.37
CA PHE A 194 -15.29 4.70 -13.51
C PHE A 194 -16.11 5.99 -13.47
N THR A 195 -16.24 6.64 -14.63
CA THR A 195 -17.04 7.87 -14.79
C THR A 195 -18.47 7.51 -15.22
N CYS A 196 -19.44 7.80 -14.35
CA CYS A 196 -20.87 7.68 -14.60
C CYS A 196 -21.35 8.65 -15.69
N GLY A 197 -22.57 8.41 -16.20
CA GLY A 197 -23.19 9.25 -17.24
C GLY A 197 -23.44 10.71 -16.82
N ASP A 198 -23.40 11.02 -15.52
CA ASP A 198 -23.52 12.36 -14.94
C ASP A 198 -22.18 12.99 -14.53
N ASP A 199 -21.07 12.43 -14.99
CA ASP A 199 -19.68 12.80 -14.65
C ASP A 199 -19.26 12.47 -13.20
N SER A 200 -20.08 11.74 -12.43
CA SER A 200 -19.66 11.26 -11.10
C SER A 200 -18.73 10.05 -11.17
N CYS A 201 -17.95 9.84 -10.10
CA CYS A 201 -16.97 8.77 -10.04
C CYS A 201 -17.40 7.68 -9.03
N ILE A 202 -17.31 6.43 -9.47
CA ILE A 202 -17.39 5.22 -8.62
C ILE A 202 -16.10 4.43 -8.76
N LEU A 203 -15.85 3.45 -7.89
CA LEU A 203 -14.70 2.57 -8.04
C LEU A 203 -14.89 1.64 -9.25
N SER A 204 -13.81 1.28 -9.94
CA SER A 204 -13.90 0.34 -11.07
C SER A 204 -14.45 -1.03 -10.67
N THR A 205 -14.31 -1.41 -9.39
CA THR A 205 -14.87 -2.64 -8.82
C THR A 205 -16.40 -2.62 -8.65
N GLN A 206 -17.03 -1.44 -8.83
CA GLN A 206 -18.46 -1.22 -8.72
C GLN A 206 -19.14 -1.19 -10.10
N VAL A 207 -18.40 -1.50 -11.16
CA VAL A 207 -18.95 -1.63 -12.51
C VAL A 207 -19.39 -3.07 -12.68
N CYS A 208 -20.65 -3.30 -13.05
CA CYS A 208 -21.22 -4.62 -13.27
C CYS A 208 -21.16 -5.53 -12.05
N ASP A 209 -21.34 -4.95 -10.85
CA ASP A 209 -21.31 -5.68 -9.57
C ASP A 209 -22.71 -6.12 -9.10
N GLY A 210 -23.74 -5.86 -9.92
CA GLY A 210 -25.14 -6.14 -9.63
C GLY A 210 -25.85 -5.04 -8.83
N THR A 211 -25.15 -3.96 -8.48
CA THR A 211 -25.65 -2.80 -7.72
C THR A 211 -25.53 -1.54 -8.57
N GLY A 212 -26.63 -0.79 -8.72
CA GLY A 212 -26.57 0.52 -9.38
C GLY A 212 -25.96 1.57 -8.45
N ASP A 213 -24.64 1.73 -8.51
CA ASP A 213 -23.85 2.72 -7.77
C ASP A 213 -23.78 4.06 -8.51
N CYS A 214 -23.81 4.05 -9.85
CA CYS A 214 -24.07 5.28 -10.59
C CYS A 214 -25.51 5.76 -10.35
N PRO A 215 -25.75 7.09 -10.26
CA PRO A 215 -27.12 7.63 -10.10
C PRO A 215 -28.10 7.22 -11.22
N GLY A 216 -27.57 6.93 -12.42
CA GLY A 216 -28.32 6.42 -13.56
C GLY A 216 -28.41 4.88 -13.64
N GLY A 217 -27.64 4.16 -12.82
CA GLY A 217 -27.44 2.71 -12.94
C GLY A 217 -26.71 2.30 -14.23
N ASP A 218 -25.97 3.24 -14.84
CA ASP A 218 -25.28 3.02 -16.13
C ASP A 218 -24.06 2.10 -15.98
N ASP A 219 -23.49 2.03 -14.78
CA ASP A 219 -22.49 1.06 -14.33
C ASP A 219 -22.96 -0.39 -14.45
N GLU A 220 -24.26 -0.62 -14.43
CA GLU A 220 -24.90 -1.92 -14.60
C GLU A 220 -25.45 -2.14 -16.04
N THR A 221 -25.03 -1.31 -16.99
CA THR A 221 -25.45 -1.41 -18.39
C THR A 221 -24.28 -1.75 -19.31
N ASP A 222 -24.54 -2.61 -20.32
CA ASP A 222 -23.52 -3.05 -21.29
C ASP A 222 -22.31 -3.78 -20.66
N CYS A 223 -22.59 -4.59 -19.63
CA CYS A 223 -21.67 -5.53 -19.01
C CYS A 223 -21.28 -6.65 -19.98
N SER A 224 -20.42 -6.33 -20.94
CA SER A 224 -19.63 -7.33 -21.67
C SER A 224 -18.31 -7.47 -20.95
N CYS A 225 -18.17 -8.52 -20.14
CA CYS A 225 -16.88 -8.84 -19.51
C CYS A 225 -15.79 -8.90 -20.57
N ASP A 226 -14.61 -8.36 -20.27
CA ASP A 226 -13.47 -8.51 -21.16
C ASP A 226 -13.04 -9.98 -21.15
N GLY A 227 -13.44 -10.76 -22.15
CA GLY A 227 -13.11 -12.18 -22.23
C GLY A 227 -11.60 -12.50 -22.23
N ALA A 228 -10.72 -11.49 -22.35
CA ALA A 228 -9.27 -11.66 -22.17
C ALA A 228 -8.84 -11.69 -20.68
N THR A 229 -9.51 -10.96 -19.80
CA THR A 229 -9.11 -10.79 -18.38
C THR A 229 -10.18 -11.20 -17.39
N GLU A 230 -11.42 -11.33 -17.84
CA GLU A 230 -12.60 -11.58 -17.01
C GLU A 230 -13.40 -12.78 -17.53
N PHE A 231 -14.16 -13.39 -16.62
CA PHE A 231 -15.11 -14.45 -16.88
C PHE A 231 -16.52 -13.94 -16.59
N THR A 232 -17.46 -14.23 -17.50
CA THR A 232 -18.87 -13.90 -17.32
C THR A 232 -19.55 -15.02 -16.54
N CYS A 233 -19.97 -14.72 -15.31
CA CYS A 233 -20.80 -15.57 -14.49
C CYS A 233 -22.16 -15.82 -15.15
N GLY A 234 -22.87 -16.86 -14.71
CA GLY A 234 -24.21 -17.20 -15.22
C GLY A 234 -25.30 -16.20 -14.84
N ASP A 235 -25.01 -15.28 -13.91
CA ASP A 235 -25.84 -14.12 -13.55
C ASP A 235 -25.44 -12.82 -14.29
N ASP A 236 -24.59 -12.93 -15.33
CA ASP A 236 -24.04 -11.84 -16.13
C ASP A 236 -23.06 -10.91 -15.38
N SER A 237 -22.66 -11.25 -14.14
CA SER A 237 -21.57 -10.56 -13.43
C SER A 237 -20.19 -10.94 -13.99
N CYS A 238 -19.18 -10.10 -13.76
CA CYS A 238 -17.81 -10.33 -14.21
C CYS A 238 -16.88 -10.57 -13.03
N ILE A 239 -16.15 -11.68 -13.07
CA ILE A 239 -15.05 -11.94 -12.14
C ILE A 239 -13.73 -11.96 -12.90
N SER A 240 -12.61 -11.74 -12.22
CA SER A 240 -11.30 -11.95 -12.82
C SER A 240 -11.16 -13.41 -13.25
N ARG A 241 -10.56 -13.67 -14.42
CA ARG A 241 -10.26 -15.06 -14.84
C ARG A 241 -9.35 -15.80 -13.86
N ALA A 242 -8.60 -15.09 -13.02
CA ALA A 242 -7.79 -15.70 -11.97
C ALA A 242 -8.62 -16.34 -10.84
N LEU A 243 -9.90 -15.96 -10.73
CA LEU A 243 -10.87 -16.51 -9.77
C LEU A 243 -11.73 -17.62 -10.41
N LEU A 244 -11.52 -17.92 -11.70
CA LEU A 244 -12.23 -19.03 -12.34
C LEU A 244 -11.62 -20.35 -11.85
N CYS A 245 -12.44 -21.21 -11.23
CA CYS A 245 -12.03 -22.54 -10.79
C CYS A 245 -10.91 -22.52 -9.74
N ASP A 246 -10.95 -21.53 -8.84
CA ASP A 246 -9.96 -21.39 -7.76
C ASP A 246 -10.36 -22.18 -6.49
N GLY A 247 -11.53 -22.84 -6.53
CA GLY A 247 -12.10 -23.61 -5.42
C GLY A 247 -13.01 -22.78 -4.51
N THR A 248 -13.24 -21.50 -4.84
CA THR A 248 -14.10 -20.56 -4.13
C THR A 248 -15.22 -20.10 -5.06
N SER A 249 -16.44 -19.99 -4.53
CA SER A 249 -17.56 -19.41 -5.28
C SER A 249 -17.46 -17.89 -5.19
N ASP A 250 -16.86 -17.27 -6.19
CA ASP A 250 -16.78 -15.83 -6.40
C ASP A 250 -17.94 -15.31 -7.26
N CYS A 251 -18.47 -16.11 -8.18
CA CYS A 251 -19.78 -15.84 -8.78
C CYS A 251 -20.89 -16.04 -7.74
N THR A 252 -21.91 -15.17 -7.76
CA THR A 252 -23.09 -15.28 -6.88
C THR A 252 -23.85 -16.60 -7.07
N ASP A 253 -23.82 -17.14 -8.29
CA ASP A 253 -24.43 -18.40 -8.67
C ASP A 253 -23.48 -19.61 -8.64
N GLY A 254 -22.20 -19.38 -8.28
CA GLY A 254 -21.13 -20.38 -8.26
C GLY A 254 -20.78 -20.94 -9.64
N SER A 255 -21.08 -20.21 -10.72
CA SER A 255 -20.84 -20.65 -12.10
C SER A 255 -19.37 -20.65 -12.51
N ASP A 256 -18.52 -19.98 -11.75
CA ASP A 256 -17.07 -20.05 -11.81
C ASP A 256 -16.49 -21.39 -11.36
N GLU A 257 -17.21 -22.12 -10.52
CA GLU A 257 -16.77 -23.40 -9.95
C GLU A 257 -17.42 -24.61 -10.64
N VAL A 258 -18.08 -24.41 -11.78
CA VAL A 258 -18.73 -25.48 -12.56
C VAL A 258 -18.09 -25.65 -13.94
N ASP A 259 -17.88 -26.91 -14.34
CA ASP A 259 -17.29 -27.27 -15.65
C ASP A 259 -15.86 -26.75 -15.88
N CYS A 260 -15.07 -26.74 -14.80
CA CYS A 260 -13.65 -26.37 -14.80
C CYS A 260 -12.84 -27.27 -15.74
N SER A 261 -12.54 -26.74 -16.92
CA SER A 261 -11.52 -27.26 -17.83
C SER A 261 -10.47 -26.18 -17.98
N CYS A 262 -9.32 -26.32 -17.30
CA CYS A 262 -8.24 -25.33 -17.37
C CYS A 262 -7.90 -25.01 -18.83
N ASP A 263 -7.67 -23.73 -19.14
CA ASP A 263 -7.23 -23.34 -20.48
C ASP A 263 -5.80 -23.83 -20.70
N GLY A 264 -5.64 -24.95 -21.40
CA GLY A 264 -4.32 -25.52 -21.67
C GLY A 264 -3.34 -24.58 -22.41
N ALA A 265 -3.80 -23.45 -22.95
CA ALA A 265 -2.93 -22.42 -23.52
C ALA A 265 -2.25 -21.54 -22.46
N THR A 266 -2.93 -21.20 -21.36
CA THR A 266 -2.46 -20.23 -20.35
C THR A 266 -2.31 -20.82 -18.96
N GLU A 267 -2.94 -21.96 -18.70
CA GLU A 267 -3.05 -22.60 -17.38
C GLU A 267 -2.50 -24.05 -17.40
N PHE A 268 -2.22 -24.53 -16.19
CA PHE A 268 -1.80 -25.88 -15.88
C PHE A 268 -2.83 -26.52 -14.94
N THR A 269 -3.21 -27.75 -15.24
CA THR A 269 -4.10 -28.53 -14.39
C THR A 269 -3.28 -29.28 -13.35
N CYS A 270 -3.44 -28.89 -12.08
CA CYS A 270 -2.88 -29.59 -10.93
C CYS A 270 -3.49 -31.00 -10.79
N GLY A 271 -2.83 -31.88 -10.03
CA GLY A 271 -3.31 -33.24 -9.79
C GLY A 271 -4.59 -33.33 -8.95
N ASP A 272 -4.99 -32.24 -8.32
CA ASP A 272 -6.27 -32.05 -7.62
C ASP A 272 -7.37 -31.38 -8.47
N ASP A 273 -7.14 -31.27 -9.78
CA ASP A 273 -8.00 -30.62 -10.78
C ASP A 273 -8.11 -29.09 -10.64
N SER A 274 -7.33 -28.45 -9.77
CA SER A 274 -7.21 -26.97 -9.72
C SER A 274 -6.38 -26.42 -10.89
N CYS A 275 -6.57 -25.15 -11.23
CA CYS A 275 -5.87 -24.49 -12.32
C CYS A 275 -4.92 -23.43 -11.78
N ILE A 276 -3.65 -23.48 -12.20
CA ILE A 276 -2.67 -22.42 -11.92
C ILE A 276 -2.14 -21.85 -13.24
N SER A 277 -1.60 -20.63 -13.18
CA SER A 277 -0.92 -20.03 -14.32
C SER A 277 0.28 -20.89 -14.75
N ARG A 278 0.46 -21.09 -16.06
CA ARG A 278 1.64 -21.82 -16.58
C ARG A 278 2.98 -21.18 -16.22
N ALA A 279 2.99 -19.90 -15.83
CA ALA A 279 4.18 -19.21 -15.36
C ALA A 279 4.66 -19.69 -13.98
N LEU A 280 3.78 -20.36 -13.24
CA LEU A 280 4.02 -20.91 -11.90
C LEU A 280 4.48 -22.38 -11.95
N ILE A 281 4.56 -22.99 -13.14
CA ILE A 281 5.13 -24.33 -13.25
C ILE A 281 6.64 -24.24 -13.03
N CYS A 282 7.16 -25.00 -12.07
CA CYS A 282 8.60 -25.10 -11.79
C CYS A 282 9.23 -23.76 -11.42
N ASP A 283 8.52 -22.96 -10.65
CA ASP A 283 8.99 -21.64 -10.22
C ASP A 283 9.72 -21.68 -8.86
N GLY A 284 9.77 -22.87 -8.24
CA GLY A 284 10.38 -23.11 -6.94
C GLY A 284 9.40 -22.99 -5.76
N THR A 285 8.11 -22.77 -6.03
CA THR A 285 7.04 -22.60 -5.05
C THR A 285 5.92 -23.59 -5.33
N SER A 286 5.36 -24.22 -4.28
CA SER A 286 4.19 -25.08 -4.43
C SER A 286 2.95 -24.22 -4.50
N ASP A 287 2.46 -23.95 -5.70
CA ASP A 287 1.22 -23.23 -6.00
C ASP A 287 0.04 -24.18 -6.17
N CYS A 288 0.26 -25.43 -6.61
CA CYS A 288 -0.76 -26.47 -6.46
C CYS A 288 -0.86 -26.93 -5.00
N THR A 289 -2.09 -27.22 -4.53
CA THR A 289 -2.31 -27.77 -3.18
C THR A 289 -1.60 -29.11 -2.95
N ASP A 290 -1.45 -29.89 -4.02
CA ASP A 290 -0.75 -31.17 -4.03
C ASP A 290 0.73 -31.06 -4.43
N GLY A 291 1.21 -29.85 -4.75
CA GLY A 291 2.57 -29.56 -5.20
C GLY A 291 2.92 -30.16 -6.56
N SER A 292 1.94 -30.57 -7.36
CA SER A 292 2.16 -31.23 -8.65
C SER A 292 2.84 -30.34 -9.70
N ASP A 293 2.71 -29.03 -9.58
CA ASP A 293 3.39 -28.00 -10.36
C ASP A 293 4.91 -28.00 -10.21
N GLU A 294 5.40 -28.43 -9.05
CA GLU A 294 6.84 -28.53 -8.75
C GLU A 294 7.37 -29.97 -8.94
N THR A 295 6.56 -30.86 -9.52
CA THR A 295 6.97 -32.23 -9.81
C THR A 295 7.37 -32.40 -11.27
N ALA A 296 8.47 -33.13 -11.52
CA ALA A 296 9.00 -33.42 -12.85
C ALA A 296 9.46 -32.18 -13.65
N CYS A 297 9.97 -31.17 -12.95
CA CYS A 297 10.62 -30.01 -13.55
C CYS A 297 11.92 -30.38 -14.25
N PRO A 298 12.14 -29.95 -15.51
CA PRO A 298 13.42 -30.16 -16.17
C PRO A 298 14.50 -29.32 -15.47
N CYS A 299 15.58 -29.97 -14.99
CA CYS A 299 16.69 -29.25 -14.37
C CYS A 299 17.27 -28.20 -15.32
N ASP A 300 17.61 -27.03 -14.79
CA ASP A 300 18.29 -26.01 -15.57
C ASP A 300 19.74 -26.43 -15.82
N GLY A 301 20.03 -27.00 -16.99
CA GLY A 301 21.39 -27.44 -17.36
C GLY A 301 22.47 -26.34 -17.39
N ALA A 302 22.12 -25.08 -17.15
CA ALA A 302 23.08 -23.99 -16.94
C ALA A 302 23.51 -23.83 -15.48
N THR A 303 22.64 -24.17 -14.51
CA THR A 303 22.87 -23.91 -13.08
C THR A 303 22.72 -25.15 -12.19
N GLU A 304 22.20 -26.24 -12.74
CA GLU A 304 21.87 -27.48 -12.05
C GLU A 304 22.38 -28.71 -12.81
N PHE A 305 22.61 -29.78 -12.06
CA PHE A 305 22.93 -31.11 -12.53
C PHE A 305 21.73 -32.04 -12.31
N THR A 306 21.38 -32.79 -13.35
CA THR A 306 20.32 -33.80 -13.29
C THR A 306 20.87 -35.12 -12.75
N CYS A 307 20.39 -35.51 -11.58
CA CYS A 307 20.66 -36.81 -10.96
C CYS A 307 20.02 -37.95 -11.79
N GLY A 308 20.48 -39.18 -11.58
CA GLY A 308 19.97 -40.38 -12.25
C GLY A 308 18.55 -40.78 -11.81
N ASP A 309 18.02 -40.17 -10.75
CA ASP A 309 16.62 -40.27 -10.31
C ASP A 309 15.74 -39.10 -10.78
N ASP A 310 16.23 -38.32 -11.75
CA ASP A 310 15.61 -37.12 -12.32
C ASP A 310 15.43 -35.95 -11.33
N SER A 311 16.06 -36.02 -10.14
CA SER A 311 16.16 -34.87 -9.24
C SER A 311 17.26 -33.89 -9.68
N CYS A 312 17.19 -32.66 -9.21
CA CYS A 312 18.13 -31.59 -9.56
C CYS A 312 18.95 -31.19 -8.34
N VAL A 313 20.27 -31.09 -8.51
CA VAL A 313 21.18 -30.49 -7.53
C VAL A 313 21.91 -29.32 -8.17
N VAL A 314 22.33 -28.34 -7.38
CA VAL A 314 23.08 -27.19 -7.88
C VAL A 314 24.39 -27.69 -8.52
N ALA A 315 24.76 -27.16 -9.69
CA ALA A 315 25.91 -27.65 -10.45
C ALA A 315 27.25 -27.60 -9.68
N ASP A 316 27.38 -26.69 -8.71
CA ASP A 316 28.56 -26.59 -7.83
C ASP A 316 28.73 -27.79 -6.89
N LEU A 317 27.66 -28.57 -6.67
CA LEU A 317 27.66 -29.80 -5.87
C LEU A 317 27.99 -31.04 -6.71
N THR A 318 28.25 -30.89 -8.01
CA THR A 318 28.66 -32.00 -8.85
C THR A 318 30.17 -32.23 -8.74
N CYS A 319 30.60 -33.45 -8.44
CA CYS A 319 32.01 -33.81 -8.22
C CYS A 319 32.68 -33.05 -7.05
N ASP A 320 31.94 -32.72 -6.00
CA ASP A 320 32.45 -32.03 -4.81
C ASP A 320 32.97 -33.01 -3.73
N GLY A 321 32.74 -34.31 -3.92
CA GLY A 321 33.13 -35.39 -3.02
C GLY A 321 32.04 -35.79 -2.01
N THR A 322 30.85 -35.21 -2.10
CA THR A 322 29.67 -35.47 -1.27
C THR A 322 28.52 -35.94 -2.17
N SER A 323 27.77 -36.95 -1.71
CA SER A 323 26.56 -37.39 -2.43
C SER A 323 25.41 -36.47 -2.07
N ASP A 324 25.09 -35.54 -2.96
CA ASP A 324 23.95 -34.64 -2.87
C ASP A 324 22.76 -35.17 -3.69
N CYS A 325 23.02 -35.91 -4.76
CA CYS A 325 22.00 -36.77 -5.37
C CYS A 325 21.64 -37.92 -4.43
N SER A 326 20.35 -38.26 -4.35
CA SER A 326 19.87 -39.39 -3.52
C SER A 326 20.41 -40.75 -4.00
N ASP A 327 20.76 -40.84 -5.28
CA ASP A 327 21.38 -42.00 -5.91
C ASP A 327 22.92 -41.91 -6.04
N GLY A 328 23.52 -40.79 -5.61
CA GLY A 328 24.95 -40.49 -5.70
C GLY A 328 25.49 -40.34 -7.12
N SER A 329 24.63 -40.08 -8.09
CA SER A 329 24.99 -39.93 -9.51
C SER A 329 25.71 -38.64 -9.87
N ASP A 330 25.81 -37.70 -8.92
CA ASP A 330 26.65 -36.52 -8.96
C ASP A 330 28.14 -36.84 -8.75
N GLU A 331 28.46 -37.95 -8.09
CA GLU A 331 29.81 -38.28 -7.63
C GLU A 331 30.48 -39.47 -8.31
N TRP A 332 31.81 -39.48 -8.27
CA TRP A 332 32.58 -40.68 -8.64
C TRP A 332 32.30 -41.82 -7.64
N PRO A 333 32.13 -43.09 -8.08
CA PRO A 333 32.36 -43.64 -9.42
C PRO A 333 31.13 -43.67 -10.34
N LEU A 334 29.97 -43.18 -9.88
CA LEU A 334 28.72 -43.24 -10.63
C LEU A 334 28.69 -42.19 -11.74
N ASN A 335 29.28 -41.02 -11.49
CA ASN A 335 29.56 -39.99 -12.47
C ASN A 335 30.97 -40.15 -13.07
N THR A 336 31.07 -40.74 -14.25
CA THR A 336 32.35 -40.90 -14.95
C THR A 336 32.94 -39.60 -15.50
N ALA A 337 32.19 -38.49 -15.44
CA ALA A 337 32.73 -37.16 -15.74
C ALA A 337 33.56 -36.60 -14.57
N CYS A 338 33.36 -37.11 -13.34
CA CYS A 338 34.17 -36.80 -12.17
C CYS A 338 35.48 -37.62 -12.16
N THR A 339 36.54 -37.05 -11.60
CA THR A 339 37.84 -37.73 -11.45
C THR A 339 37.92 -38.56 -10.18
N ASP A 340 38.56 -39.74 -10.25
CA ASP A 340 38.85 -40.58 -9.08
C ASP A 340 39.67 -39.77 -8.04
N PRO A 341 39.17 -39.58 -6.80
CA PRO A 341 39.89 -38.88 -5.73
C PRO A 341 41.26 -39.51 -5.39
N GLY A 342 41.49 -40.76 -5.81
CA GLY A 342 42.73 -41.51 -5.60
C GLY A 342 43.86 -41.24 -6.60
N THR A 343 43.63 -40.46 -7.66
CA THR A 343 44.67 -40.13 -8.65
C THR A 343 44.59 -38.68 -9.13
N ASP A 344 44.96 -37.71 -8.28
CA ASP A 344 45.30 -36.37 -8.75
C ASP A 344 46.74 -35.97 -8.39
N PRO A 345 47.61 -35.71 -9.40
CA PRO A 345 48.79 -34.89 -9.22
C PRO A 345 48.42 -33.40 -9.30
N GLY A 346 47.86 -32.87 -8.21
CA GLY A 346 47.98 -31.46 -7.85
C GLY A 346 46.70 -30.64 -7.89
N THR A 347 46.02 -30.58 -6.75
CA THR A 347 45.49 -29.34 -6.18
C THR A 347 45.56 -29.36 -4.65
N ASP A 348 46.63 -28.78 -4.13
CA ASP A 348 46.81 -28.46 -2.72
C ASP A 348 45.81 -27.36 -2.31
N LYS A 349 44.73 -27.76 -1.64
CA LYS A 349 44.02 -26.91 -0.67
C LYS A 349 43.93 -27.63 0.68
N GLU A 350 44.91 -27.28 1.51
CA GLU A 350 44.99 -27.41 2.97
C GLU A 350 44.25 -28.58 3.64
N GLU A 351 45.00 -29.65 3.93
CA GLU A 351 44.75 -30.42 5.15
C GLU A 351 45.00 -29.52 6.38
N SER A 352 43.99 -29.39 7.24
CA SER A 352 44.20 -29.16 8.67
C SER A 352 43.01 -29.63 9.50
N GLN A 353 43.25 -30.76 10.20
CA GLN A 353 42.60 -31.23 11.44
C GLN A 353 41.45 -32.24 11.31
N CYS A 354 41.77 -33.48 10.88
CA CYS A 354 41.20 -34.66 11.53
C CYS A 354 42.24 -35.24 12.50
N GLY A 355 42.16 -34.82 13.77
CA GLY A 355 43.07 -35.27 14.83
C GLY A 355 42.73 -36.67 15.31
N CYS A 356 43.39 -37.69 14.77
CA CYS A 356 43.48 -39.00 15.42
C CYS A 356 44.55 -38.96 16.52
N ASN A 357 44.16 -38.92 17.79
CA ASN A 357 45.04 -39.25 18.90
C ASN A 357 44.73 -40.68 19.39
N PHE A 358 45.66 -41.59 19.12
CA PHE A 358 45.70 -42.93 19.70
C PHE A 358 46.19 -42.86 21.15
N SER A 359 45.38 -43.34 22.09
CA SER A 359 45.86 -44.01 23.29
C SER A 359 44.78 -44.95 23.79
N GLY A 360 45.04 -46.25 23.67
CA GLY A 360 44.10 -47.33 23.98
C GLY A 360 43.86 -47.58 25.47
N GLY A 361 42.87 -48.44 25.74
CA GLY A 361 42.68 -49.05 27.06
C GLY A 361 41.23 -49.35 27.42
N SER A 362 40.76 -50.50 26.96
CA SER A 362 39.86 -51.46 27.64
C SER A 362 38.65 -50.98 28.48
N ASP A 363 37.49 -51.48 28.04
CA ASP A 363 36.49 -52.21 28.81
C ASP A 363 35.67 -51.54 29.93
N SER A 364 34.37 -51.54 29.66
CA SER A 364 33.30 -52.06 30.54
C SER A 364 33.07 -51.42 31.90
N ALA A 365 31.86 -50.84 32.01
CA ALA A 365 30.81 -51.24 32.97
C ALA A 365 30.24 -50.11 33.84
N LEU A 366 28.90 -50.12 33.89
CA LEU A 366 28.01 -49.79 35.02
C LEU A 366 27.58 -48.32 35.25
N LEU A 367 26.29 -48.08 34.96
CA LEU A 367 25.37 -47.28 35.81
C LEU A 367 25.44 -47.78 37.28
N PRO A 368 25.11 -46.99 38.35
CA PRO A 368 23.91 -46.12 38.44
C PRO A 368 24.00 -44.88 39.36
N LEU A 369 22.86 -44.16 39.46
CA LEU A 369 22.35 -43.28 40.54
C LEU A 369 23.30 -42.85 41.69
N LEU A 370 23.36 -41.53 41.96
CA LEU A 370 23.17 -41.04 43.33
C LEU A 370 22.79 -39.55 43.43
N LEU A 371 22.06 -39.30 44.51
CA LEU A 371 21.28 -38.15 44.94
C LEU A 371 22.13 -37.10 45.69
N MET A 372 21.61 -35.86 45.74
CA MET A 372 21.84 -34.78 46.71
C MET A 372 22.99 -33.77 46.48
N GLY A 373 22.59 -32.48 46.37
CA GLY A 373 22.92 -31.54 47.44
C GLY A 373 23.72 -30.28 47.08
N MET A 374 22.99 -29.16 47.04
CA MET A 374 23.33 -27.84 47.62
C MET A 374 24.25 -26.82 46.91
N LEU A 375 23.73 -25.59 46.96
CA LEU A 375 24.38 -24.29 47.16
C LEU A 375 25.03 -23.56 45.97
N GLY A 376 24.35 -22.49 45.55
CA GLY A 376 24.79 -21.16 45.97
C GLY A 376 25.33 -20.20 44.91
N VAL A 377 24.83 -18.97 45.01
CA VAL A 377 25.47 -17.69 44.67
C VAL A 377 25.24 -17.13 43.26
N LEU A 378 24.19 -16.29 43.19
CA LEU A 378 24.14 -15.09 42.34
C LEU A 378 25.29 -14.12 42.70
N PHE A 379 25.99 -13.60 41.70
CA PHE A 379 26.54 -12.23 41.54
C PHE A 379 27.26 -12.25 40.17
N THR A 380 27.24 -11.26 39.29
CA THR A 380 27.44 -9.83 39.51
C THR A 380 27.05 -9.03 38.25
N ARG A 381 26.42 -7.88 38.45
CA ARG A 381 26.28 -6.76 37.48
C ARG A 381 27.63 -6.06 37.28
N ARG A 382 27.85 -5.47 36.09
CA ARG A 382 28.79 -4.35 35.90
C ARG A 382 28.09 -3.15 35.28
N ARG A 383 28.48 -1.97 35.79
CA ARG A 383 27.92 -0.62 35.64
C ARG A 383 29.05 0.28 35.14
N LEU A 384 28.79 1.20 34.21
CA LEU A 384 29.66 2.32 33.83
C LEU A 384 28.78 3.57 33.74
N THR A 385 28.69 4.40 34.78
CA THR A 385 29.50 5.61 35.14
C THR A 385 29.28 6.82 34.24
N ARG A 386 28.62 7.84 34.84
CA ARG A 386 28.47 9.24 34.41
C ARG A 386 29.41 10.08 35.29
N HIS A 387 30.09 11.08 34.71
CA HIS A 387 30.96 12.03 35.41
C HIS A 387 30.28 13.40 35.51
N PRO A 388 30.49 14.17 36.60
CA PRO A 388 30.73 15.61 36.47
C PRO A 388 32.00 16.05 37.23
N GLY A 389 32.41 17.30 36.97
CA GLY A 389 33.78 17.81 37.08
C GLY A 389 34.24 18.32 38.46
N ASP A 390 35.48 18.80 38.51
CA ASP A 390 35.86 19.98 39.29
C ASP A 390 37.21 20.60 38.87
N ASN A 391 37.33 21.88 39.23
CA ASN A 391 38.26 22.95 38.83
C ASN A 391 39.79 22.72 38.89
N HIS A 392 40.50 23.42 37.98
CA HIS A 392 41.70 24.19 38.32
C HIS A 392 41.86 25.44 37.46
#